data_AF-A0A2T9YD82-F1
#
_entry.id   AF-A0A2T9YD82-F1
#
_cell.length_a   1.000
_cell.length_b   1.000
_cell.length_c   1.000
_cell.angle_alpha   90.00
_cell.angle_beta   90.00
_cell.angle_gamma   90.00
#
_symmetry.space_group_name_H-M   'P 1'
#
loop_
_entity.id
_entity.type
_entity.pdbx_description
1 polymer ?
#
loop_
_entity_poly.entity_id
_entity_poly.type
_entity_poly.pdbx_seq_one_letter_code
_entity_poly.pdbx_strand_id
1 'polypeptide(L)'
;MSSTLSKDLRAKHNVRSIPVVKGDEVIVTRGTHKGREGKVINVYRKKWVIHIDHLVREKVSGKSAPIGIHPSNVAITTLKINKDREEILKRKAAGREARAN
;
A
#
# COMPACT_ATOMS: atom_id res chain seq x y z
N MET A 1 7.39 1.83 6.33
CA MET A 1 6.10 2.13 5.67
C MET A 1 5.66 0.92 4.84
N SER A 2 5.13 -0.11 5.50
CA SER A 2 4.68 -1.35 4.85
C SER A 2 3.17 -1.49 4.99
N SER A 3 2.54 -2.16 4.03
CA SER A 3 1.11 -2.41 4.02
C SER A 3 0.84 -3.90 3.78
N THR A 4 -0.31 -4.39 4.23
CA THR A 4 -0.71 -5.77 4.00
C THR A 4 -1.10 -5.98 2.54
N LEU A 5 -0.81 -7.15 1.99
CA LEU A 5 -1.36 -7.56 0.70
C LEU A 5 -2.83 -7.98 0.84
N SER A 6 -3.60 -7.85 -0.24
CA SER A 6 -4.93 -8.45 -0.40
C SER A 6 -4.88 -9.97 -0.29
N LYS A 7 -6.04 -10.62 -0.07
CA LYS A 7 -6.08 -12.09 0.06
C LYS A 7 -5.55 -12.79 -1.19
N ASP A 8 -5.88 -12.27 -2.37
CA ASP A 8 -5.47 -12.85 -3.65
C ASP A 8 -3.96 -12.72 -3.87
N LEU A 9 -3.40 -11.54 -3.57
CA LEU A 9 -1.95 -11.33 -3.64
C LEU A 9 -1.17 -12.14 -2.60
N ARG A 10 -1.75 -12.36 -1.43
CA ARG A 10 -1.18 -13.24 -0.40
C ARG A 10 -1.12 -14.69 -0.86
N ALA A 11 -2.19 -15.18 -1.50
CA ALA A 11 -2.22 -16.53 -2.06
C ALA A 11 -1.19 -16.68 -3.18
N LYS A 12 -1.11 -15.69 -4.09
CA LYS A 12 -0.20 -15.71 -5.24
C LYS A 12 1.28 -15.66 -4.86
N HIS A 13 1.66 -14.82 -3.89
CA HIS A 13 3.05 -14.57 -3.56
C HIS A 13 3.51 -15.15 -2.22
N ASN A 14 2.62 -15.76 -1.44
CA ASN A 14 2.89 -16.27 -0.07
C ASN A 14 3.45 -15.22 0.92
N VAL A 15 3.34 -13.92 0.63
CA VAL A 15 3.87 -12.83 1.46
C VAL A 15 2.75 -12.09 2.20
N ARG A 16 2.94 -11.78 3.49
CA ARG A 16 1.93 -11.07 4.29
C ARG A 16 1.89 -9.56 4.00
N SER A 17 3.05 -8.93 3.83
CA SER A 17 3.20 -7.47 3.66
C SER A 17 4.47 -7.08 2.90
N ILE A 18 4.42 -5.91 2.25
CA ILE A 18 5.53 -5.33 1.48
C ILE A 18 5.59 -3.80 1.67
N PRO A 19 6.76 -3.15 1.49
CA PRO A 19 6.83 -1.69 1.44
C PRO A 19 5.97 -1.10 0.31
N VAL A 20 5.22 -0.06 0.65
CA VAL A 20 4.37 0.67 -0.30
C VAL A 20 5.23 1.51 -1.24
N VAL A 21 4.94 1.46 -2.54
CA VAL A 21 5.63 2.20 -3.59
C VAL A 21 4.62 3.06 -4.36
N LYS A 22 5.11 4.16 -4.95
CA LYS A 22 4.30 4.99 -5.84
C LYS A 22 3.81 4.14 -7.02
N GLY A 23 2.52 4.22 -7.29
CA GLY A 23 1.86 3.47 -8.35
C GLY A 23 1.29 2.11 -7.94
N ASP A 24 1.47 1.66 -6.69
CA ASP A 24 0.65 0.58 -6.14
C ASP A 24 -0.82 1.04 -6.06
N GLU A 25 -1.76 0.13 -6.28
CA GLU A 25 -3.18 0.36 -5.98
C GLU A 25 -3.50 -0.19 -4.60
N VAL A 26 -4.33 0.56 -3.88
CA VAL A 26 -4.59 0.29 -2.49
C VAL A 26 -6.05 0.55 -2.12
N ILE A 27 -6.51 -0.19 -1.12
CA ILE A 27 -7.80 0.02 -0.45
C ILE A 27 -7.57 0.42 1.01
N VAL A 28 -8.28 1.45 1.46
CA VAL A 28 -8.26 1.86 2.88
C VAL A 28 -9.09 0.89 3.71
N THR A 29 -8.48 0.25 4.69
CA THR A 29 -9.12 -0.78 5.54
C THR A 29 -9.68 -0.23 6.86
N ARG A 30 -9.13 0.89 7.36
CA ARG A 30 -9.47 1.47 8.67
C ARG A 30 -9.49 2.99 8.61
N GLY A 31 -10.26 3.61 9.52
CA GLY A 31 -10.40 5.06 9.65
C GLY A 31 -11.52 5.65 8.80
N THR A 32 -11.58 6.98 8.76
CA THR A 32 -12.68 7.76 8.15
C THR A 32 -12.88 7.49 6.66
N HIS A 33 -11.82 7.11 5.95
CA HIS A 33 -11.86 6.86 4.50
C HIS A 33 -11.92 5.37 4.15
N LYS A 34 -12.33 4.52 5.09
CA LYS A 34 -12.46 3.06 4.87
C LYS A 34 -13.32 2.75 3.64
N GLY A 35 -12.89 1.76 2.86
CA GLY A 35 -13.57 1.31 1.64
C GLY A 35 -13.23 2.11 0.39
N ARG A 36 -12.51 3.24 0.52
CA ARG A 36 -12.01 3.97 -0.65
C ARG A 36 -10.77 3.29 -1.22
N GLU A 37 -10.75 3.23 -2.54
CA GLU A 37 -9.66 2.67 -3.34
C GLU A 37 -8.97 3.78 -4.13
N GLY A 38 -7.71 3.56 -4.47
CA GLY A 38 -6.99 4.46 -5.35
C GLY A 38 -5.52 4.10 -5.50
N LYS A 39 -4.87 4.79 -6.43
CA LYS A 39 -3.44 4.63 -6.70
C LYS A 39 -2.60 5.47 -5.74
N VAL A 40 -1.47 4.95 -5.29
CA VAL A 40 -0.53 5.72 -4.45
C VAL A 40 0.20 6.73 -5.33
N ILE A 41 -0.10 8.02 -5.16
CA ILE A 41 0.55 9.12 -5.89
C ILE A 41 1.93 9.39 -5.29
N ASN A 42 2.01 9.49 -3.96
CA ASN A 42 3.24 9.87 -3.29
C ASN A 42 3.42 9.15 -1.94
N VAL A 43 4.66 8.84 -1.61
CA VAL A 43 5.06 8.22 -0.34
C VAL A 43 5.88 9.26 0.41
N TYR A 44 5.27 9.92 1.39
CA TYR A 44 5.90 11.03 2.09
C TYR A 44 6.58 10.54 3.38
N ARG A 45 7.81 10.06 3.23
CA ARG A 45 8.59 9.41 4.30
C ARG A 45 8.88 10.33 5.50
N LYS A 46 9.02 11.63 5.30
CA LYS A 46 9.25 12.61 6.39
C LYS A 46 8.09 12.65 7.39
N LYS A 47 6.85 12.48 6.91
CA LYS A 47 5.63 12.48 7.75
C LYS A 47 5.02 11.08 7.93
N TRP A 48 5.67 10.04 7.43
CA TRP A 48 5.19 8.65 7.50
C TRP A 48 3.78 8.43 6.94
N VAL A 49 3.38 9.20 5.92
CA VAL A 49 2.07 9.11 5.27
C VAL A 49 2.18 8.80 3.78
N ILE A 50 1.17 8.13 3.25
CA ILE A 50 0.94 7.94 1.82
C ILE A 50 -0.21 8.84 1.36
N HIS A 51 -0.11 9.33 0.13
CA HIS A 51 -1.16 10.06 -0.56
C HIS A 51 -1.76 9.15 -1.64
N ILE A 52 -3.07 8.97 -1.56
CA ILE A 52 -3.85 8.12 -2.45
C ILE A 52 -4.63 9.03 -3.40
N ASP A 53 -4.75 8.61 -4.66
CA ASP A 53 -5.52 9.30 -5.68
C ASP A 53 -6.99 9.43 -5.28
N HIS A 54 -7.61 10.54 -5.67
CA HIS A 54 -8.98 10.93 -5.29
C HIS A 54 -9.25 11.05 -3.76
N LEU A 55 -8.23 10.89 -2.92
CA LEU A 55 -8.31 11.12 -1.47
C LEU A 55 -7.84 12.53 -1.12
N VAL A 56 -8.67 13.50 -1.47
CA VAL A 56 -8.42 14.93 -1.23
C VAL A 56 -9.42 15.53 -0.26
N ARG A 57 -8.98 16.57 0.44
CA ARG A 57 -9.82 17.47 1.22
C ARG A 57 -9.89 18.81 0.49
N GLU A 58 -11.09 19.36 0.39
CA GLU A 58 -11.29 20.71 -0.10
C GLU A 58 -10.96 21.73 0.99
N LYS A 59 -10.25 22.80 0.62
CA LYS A 59 -9.98 23.95 1.48
C LYS A 59 -11.03 25.03 1.22
N VAL A 60 -11.22 25.93 2.20
CA VAL A 60 -12.10 27.11 2.05
C VAL A 60 -11.71 27.97 0.84
N SER A 61 -10.45 27.92 0.41
CA SER A 61 -9.97 28.59 -0.80
C SER A 61 -10.36 27.91 -2.13
N GLY A 62 -11.18 26.85 -2.12
CA GLY A 62 -11.58 26.07 -3.30
C GLY A 62 -10.49 25.13 -3.85
N LYS A 63 -9.28 25.14 -3.26
CA LYS A 63 -8.19 24.25 -3.67
C LYS A 63 -8.29 22.90 -2.97
N SER A 64 -8.03 21.82 -3.71
CA SER A 64 -7.92 20.47 -3.16
C SER A 64 -6.52 20.20 -2.60
N ALA A 65 -6.44 19.52 -1.45
CA ALA A 65 -5.19 19.06 -0.86
C ALA A 65 -5.27 17.57 -0.52
N PRO A 66 -4.20 16.79 -0.81
CA PRO A 66 -4.21 15.36 -0.55
C PRO A 66 -4.22 15.06 0.95
N ILE A 67 -5.03 14.09 1.33
CA ILE A 67 -5.10 13.58 2.69
C ILE A 67 -3.94 12.60 2.89
N GLY A 68 -3.26 12.70 4.03
CA GLY A 68 -2.22 11.76 4.41
C GLY A 68 -2.82 10.56 5.13
N ILE A 69 -2.60 9.35 4.60
CA ILE A 69 -3.04 8.11 5.22
C ILE A 69 -1.82 7.35 5.74
N HIS A 70 -1.92 6.76 6.94
CA HIS A 70 -0.87 5.89 7.44
C HIS A 70 -0.90 4.53 6.71
N PRO A 71 0.24 4.01 6.21
CA PRO A 71 0.28 2.80 5.38
C PRO A 71 -0.23 1.52 6.07
N SER A 72 -0.27 1.48 7.42
CA SER A 72 -0.87 0.34 8.15
C SER A 72 -2.39 0.26 8.02
N ASN A 73 -3.05 1.37 7.68
CA ASN A 73 -4.51 1.45 7.59
C ASN A 73 -5.02 1.04 6.20
N VAL A 74 -4.14 0.48 5.38
CA VAL A 74 -4.35 0.27 3.96
C VAL A 74 -3.94 -1.16 3.63
N ALA A 75 -4.56 -1.75 2.61
CA ALA A 75 -4.16 -3.00 1.99
C ALA A 75 -3.86 -2.77 0.51
N ILE A 76 -2.82 -3.41 -0.01
CA ILE A 76 -2.44 -3.33 -1.42
C ILE A 76 -3.30 -4.31 -2.22
N THR A 77 -3.98 -3.80 -3.24
CA THR A 77 -4.84 -4.57 -4.16
C THR A 77 -4.07 -4.98 -5.41
N THR A 78 -3.28 -4.06 -5.97
CA THR A 78 -2.45 -4.29 -7.16
C THR A 78 -1.03 -3.80 -6.90
N LEU A 79 -0.04 -4.63 -7.24
CA LEU A 79 1.38 -4.31 -7.08
C LEU A 79 1.95 -3.71 -8.36
N LYS A 80 2.68 -2.60 -8.26
CA LYS A 80 3.56 -2.16 -9.34
C LYS A 80 4.81 -3.02 -9.36
N ILE A 81 4.90 -3.96 -10.30
CA ILE A 81 5.99 -4.92 -10.39
C ILE A 81 7.21 -4.31 -11.09
N ASN A 82 8.38 -4.52 -10.52
CA ASN A 82 9.70 -4.31 -11.12
C ASN A 82 10.64 -5.44 -10.65
N LYS A 83 11.81 -5.58 -11.29
CA LYS A 83 12.79 -6.64 -10.99
C LYS A 83 13.09 -6.75 -9.49
N ASP A 84 13.44 -5.64 -8.83
CA ASP A 84 13.79 -5.65 -7.41
C ASP A 84 12.63 -6.07 -6.50
N ARG A 85 11.39 -5.68 -6.85
CA ARG A 85 10.20 -6.04 -6.07
C ARG A 85 9.85 -7.50 -6.24
N GLU A 86 10.06 -8.09 -7.40
CA GLU A 86 9.96 -9.53 -7.60
C GLU A 86 10.97 -10.29 -6.75
N GLU A 87 12.23 -9.84 -6.72
CA GLU A 87 13.28 -10.44 -5.89
C GLU A 87 12.95 -10.35 -4.39
N ILE A 88 12.42 -9.21 -3.93
CA ILE A 88 11.96 -9.04 -2.55
C ILE A 88 10.81 -10.00 -2.22
N LEU A 89 9.86 -10.18 -3.14
CA LEU A 89 8.74 -11.10 -2.97
C LEU A 89 9.23 -12.55 -2.87
N LYS A 90 10.07 -12.99 -3.80
CA LYS A 90 10.66 -14.34 -3.83
C LYS A 90 11.43 -14.64 -2.54
N ARG A 91 12.32 -13.72 -2.12
CA ARG A 91 13.09 -13.86 -0.88
C ARG A 91 12.19 -13.99 0.35
N LYS A 92 11.12 -13.19 0.43
CA LYS A 92 10.17 -13.24 1.56
C LYS A 92 9.32 -14.49 1.56
N ALA A 93 8.94 -15.00 0.39
CA ALA A 93 8.18 -16.25 0.25
C ALA A 93 9.02 -17.44 0.73
N ALA A 94 10.26 -17.58 0.24
CA ALA A 94 11.18 -18.63 0.65
C ALA A 94 11.46 -18.62 2.17
N GLY A 95 11.68 -17.43 2.75
CA GLY A 95 11.88 -17.29 4.19
C GLY A 95 10.63 -17.61 5.03
N ARG A 96 9.44 -17.64 4.42
CA ARG A 96 8.21 -18.06 5.09
C ARG A 96 7.99 -19.57 4.99
N GLU A 97 8.26 -20.15 3.83
CA GLU A 97 8.21 -21.61 3.61
C GLU A 97 9.18 -22.32 4.54
N ALA A 98 10.40 -21.82 4.68
CA ALA A 98 11.39 -22.35 5.62
C ALA A 98 10.99 -22.28 7.10
N ARG A 99 10.00 -21.46 7.47
CA ARG A 99 9.47 -21.36 8.84
C ARG A 99 8.20 -22.18 9.05
N ALA A 100 7.59 -22.66 7.98
CA ALA A 100 6.37 -23.46 8.02
C ALA A 100 6.69 -24.96 8.16
N ASN A 101 7.90 -25.35 7.76
CA ASN A 101 8.54 -26.63 8.08
C ASN A 101 9.29 -26.53 9.41
#